data_AF-A0A662Q1Y9-F1
#
_entry.id   AF-A0A662Q1Y9-F1
#
_cell.length_a   1.000
_cell.length_b   1.000
_cell.length_c   1.000
_cell.angle_alpha   90.00
_cell.angle_beta   90.00
_cell.angle_gamma   90.00
#
_symmetry.space_group_name_H-M   'P 1'
#
loop_
_entity.id
_entity.type
_entity.pdbx_description
1 polymer ?
#
loop_
_entity_poly.entity_id
_entity_poly.type
_entity_poly.pdbx_seq_one_letter_code
_entity_poly.pdbx_strand_id
1 'polypeptide(L)'
;MGFKYDEVEITWLGHAGFMISHRGNIYYIDPFKIKPKEKADVVLVTHEHFDHLSLEDLRKIVKPETYLVAPENCRDKLRLLKSGIIKLVRPGDKVEVKGAKIEAVPAYNVNKFRSPGV
;
A
#
# COMPACT_ATOMS: atom_id res chain seq x y z
N MET A 1 -1.59 19.94 2.40
CA MET A 1 -1.89 20.06 3.84
C MET A 1 -2.46 18.73 4.29
N GLY A 2 -1.93 18.10 5.34
CA GLY A 2 -2.44 16.82 5.85
C GLY A 2 -3.67 17.04 6.74
N PHE A 3 -4.58 16.07 6.78
CA PHE A 3 -5.66 16.01 7.76
C PHE A 3 -5.12 15.41 9.07
N LYS A 4 -5.42 16.04 10.21
CA LYS A 4 -5.00 15.56 11.52
C LYS A 4 -6.21 15.30 12.40
N TYR A 5 -6.21 14.14 13.05
CA TYR A 5 -7.19 13.78 14.06
C TYR A 5 -6.48 13.00 15.16
N ASP A 6 -6.47 13.56 16.38
CA ASP A 6 -5.66 13.07 17.50
C ASP A 6 -4.19 12.81 17.10
N GLU A 7 -3.68 11.60 17.33
CA GLU A 7 -2.31 11.18 17.00
C GLU A 7 -2.15 10.70 15.54
N VAL A 8 -3.20 10.80 14.72
CA VAL A 8 -3.20 10.32 13.33
C VAL A 8 -3.11 11.52 12.37
N GLU A 9 -2.09 11.51 11.51
CA GLU A 9 -1.98 12.45 10.39
C GLU A 9 -2.11 11.70 9.06
N ILE A 10 -3.02 12.15 8.21
CA ILE A 10 -3.27 11.59 6.88
C ILE A 10 -2.87 12.62 5.84
N THR A 11 -1.96 12.26 4.96
CA THR A 11 -1.53 13.08 3.82
C THR A 11 -1.93 12.39 2.52
N TRP A 12 -2.74 13.05 1.72
CA TRP A 12 -3.00 12.62 0.34
C TRP A 12 -1.76 12.89 -0.52
N LEU A 13 -1.33 11.88 -1.29
CA LEU A 13 -0.15 11.92 -2.14
C LEU A 13 -0.50 12.10 -3.63
N GLY A 14 -1.79 12.06 -3.98
CA GLY A 14 -2.29 12.01 -5.35
C GLY A 14 -2.80 10.62 -5.74
N HIS A 15 -3.66 10.52 -6.76
CA HIS A 15 -4.33 9.26 -7.16
C HIS A 15 -5.02 8.58 -5.95
N ALA A 16 -4.86 7.27 -5.79
CA ALA A 16 -5.25 6.50 -4.61
C ALA A 16 -4.18 6.50 -3.50
N GLY A 17 -3.12 7.30 -3.64
CA GLY A 17 -1.97 7.32 -2.76
C GLY A 17 -2.20 8.10 -1.47
N PHE A 18 -1.93 7.47 -0.34
CA PHE A 18 -1.97 8.11 0.99
C PHE A 18 -0.72 7.78 1.80
N MET A 19 -0.31 8.72 2.64
CA MET A 19 0.63 8.50 3.74
C MET A 19 -0.11 8.75 5.03
N ILE A 20 -0.04 7.80 5.96
CA ILE A 20 -0.59 7.94 7.31
C ILE A 20 0.58 7.87 8.28
N SER A 21 0.65 8.78 9.24
CA SER A 21 1.53 8.66 10.40
C SER A 21 0.71 8.49 11.66
N HIS A 22 1.14 7.57 12.52
CA HIS A 22 0.49 7.30 13.80
C HIS A 22 1.51 6.71 14.77
N ARG A 23 1.66 7.35 15.94
CA ARG A 23 2.57 6.91 17.03
C ARG A 23 4.00 6.60 16.54
N GLY A 24 4.52 7.45 15.66
CA GLY A 24 5.87 7.32 15.09
C GLY A 24 6.03 6.27 14.00
N ASN A 25 4.98 5.53 13.62
CA ASN A 25 5.02 4.64 12.46
C ASN A 25 4.51 5.36 11.20
N ILE A 26 5.13 5.05 10.06
CA ILE A 26 4.77 5.58 8.75
C ILE A 26 4.15 4.49 7.86
N TYR A 27 2.93 4.72 7.42
CA TYR A 27 2.17 3.83 6.54
C TYR A 27 1.99 4.51 5.18
N TYR A 28 2.23 3.77 4.10
CA TYR A 28 1.90 4.20 2.75
C TYR A 28 0.82 3.29 2.16
N ILE A 29 -0.11 3.86 1.40
CA ILE A 29 -1.14 3.14 0.66
C ILE A 29 -0.99 3.54 -0.80
N ASP A 30 -0.89 2.56 -1.70
CA ASP A 30 -0.82 2.73 -3.17
C ASP A 30 0.06 3.90 -3.63
N PRO A 31 1.36 3.93 -3.27
CA PRO A 31 2.24 5.03 -3.65
C PRO A 31 2.47 5.07 -5.16
N PHE A 32 2.12 6.19 -5.80
CA PHE A 32 2.33 6.43 -7.23
C PHE A 32 2.77 7.86 -7.50
N LYS A 33 3.90 8.02 -8.21
CA LYS A 33 4.54 9.31 -8.54
C LYS A 33 4.75 10.21 -7.32
N ILE A 34 5.22 9.63 -6.21
CA ILE A 34 5.34 10.34 -4.95
C ILE A 34 6.69 11.05 -4.83
N LYS A 35 6.69 12.15 -4.07
CA LYS A 35 7.90 12.73 -3.49
C LYS A 35 7.96 12.26 -2.02
N PRO A 36 8.79 11.25 -1.69
CA PRO A 36 8.80 10.65 -0.36
C PRO A 36 9.25 11.67 0.68
N LYS A 37 8.59 11.65 1.84
CA LYS A 37 9.00 12.44 3.01
C LYS A 37 9.80 11.59 4.00
N GLU A 38 9.34 10.36 4.22
CA GLU A 38 9.90 9.42 5.19
C GLU A 38 9.93 8.00 4.62
N LYS A 39 10.74 7.13 5.24
CA LYS A 39 10.77 5.70 4.90
C LYS A 39 9.58 5.00 5.55
N ALA A 40 8.99 4.04 4.85
CA ALA A 40 7.79 3.33 5.29
C ALA A 40 8.12 2.27 6.34
N ASP A 41 7.31 2.16 7.39
CA ASP A 41 7.27 0.99 8.26
C ASP A 41 6.30 -0.07 7.71
N VAL A 42 5.22 0.38 7.07
CA VAL A 42 4.25 -0.48 6.37
C VAL A 42 3.87 0.15 5.05
N VAL A 43 3.74 -0.67 4.02
CA VAL A 43 3.17 -0.30 2.73
C VAL A 43 2.02 -1.24 2.41
N LEU A 44 0.86 -0.68 2.11
CA LEU A 44 -0.30 -1.39 1.61
C LEU A 44 -0.39 -1.19 0.10
N VAL A 45 -0.48 -2.29 -0.64
CA VAL A 45 -0.75 -2.29 -2.08
C VAL A 45 -2.07 -2.99 -2.32
N THR A 46 -3.03 -2.30 -2.93
CA THR A 46 -4.39 -2.82 -3.11
C THR A 46 -4.48 -3.84 -4.25
N HIS A 47 -3.74 -3.62 -5.34
CA HIS A 47 -3.69 -4.52 -6.50
C HIS A 47 -2.46 -4.23 -7.40
N GLU A 48 -2.23 -5.07 -8.40
CA GLU A 48 -1.02 -5.14 -9.21
C GLU A 48 -0.90 -4.12 -10.35
N HIS A 49 -1.90 -3.26 -10.56
CA HIS A 49 -1.83 -2.25 -11.61
C HIS A 49 -0.70 -1.23 -11.35
N PHE A 50 -0.15 -0.65 -12.42
CA PHE A 50 1.07 0.17 -12.35
C PHE A 50 0.91 1.46 -11.53
N ASP A 51 -0.30 1.97 -11.43
CA ASP A 51 -0.70 3.16 -10.69
C ASP A 51 -1.02 2.87 -9.21
N HIS A 52 -0.94 1.61 -8.78
CA HIS A 52 -1.10 1.17 -7.38
C HIS A 52 0.14 0.41 -6.86
N LEU A 53 0.84 -0.30 -7.74
CA LEU A 53 2.10 -1.01 -7.48
C LEU A 53 3.22 -0.43 -8.37
N SER A 54 3.71 0.75 -7.99
CA SER A 54 4.86 1.38 -8.65
C SER A 54 6.18 0.95 -8.00
N LEU A 55 6.94 0.08 -8.66
CA LEU A 55 8.27 -0.33 -8.17
C LEU A 55 9.23 0.85 -8.06
N GLU A 56 9.06 1.87 -8.90
CA GLU A 56 9.86 3.09 -8.83
C GLU A 56 9.63 3.81 -7.49
N ASP A 57 8.37 3.99 -7.10
CA ASP A 57 8.02 4.68 -5.87
C ASP A 57 8.28 3.84 -4.63
N LEU A 58 8.01 2.54 -4.69
CA LEU A 58 8.29 1.60 -3.60
C LEU A 58 9.80 1.58 -3.25
N ARG A 59 10.69 1.58 -4.25
CA ARG A 59 12.15 1.66 -3.99
C ARG A 59 12.57 2.93 -3.25
N LYS A 60 11.82 4.02 -3.37
CA LYS A 60 12.13 5.28 -2.67
C LYS A 60 11.81 5.20 -1.18
N ILE A 61 10.84 4.38 -0.76
CA ILE A 61 10.33 4.37 0.62
C ILE A 61 10.59 3.07 1.39
N VAL A 62 10.81 1.94 0.71
CA VAL A 62 11.01 0.62 1.34
C VAL A 62 12.43 0.50 1.93
N LYS A 63 12.49 -0.06 3.13
CA LYS A 63 13.69 -0.52 3.86
C LYS A 63 13.51 -2.03 4.21
N PRO A 64 14.57 -2.77 4.58
CA PRO A 64 14.47 -4.21 4.83
C PRO A 64 13.39 -4.62 5.85
N GLU A 65 13.09 -3.73 6.79
CA GLU A 65 12.14 -3.93 7.89
C GLU A 65 10.72 -3.44 7.55
N THR A 66 10.51 -2.85 6.36
CA THR A 66 9.19 -2.43 5.90
C THR A 66 8.31 -3.64 5.64
N TYR A 67 7.11 -3.66 6.22
CA TYR A 67 6.11 -4.66 5.87
C TYR A 67 5.38 -4.27 4.58
N LEU A 68 5.42 -5.13 3.56
CA LEU A 68 4.70 -4.98 2.30
C LEU A 68 3.46 -5.87 2.36
N VAL A 69 2.29 -5.29 2.64
CA VAL A 69 1.03 -6.03 2.72
C VAL A 69 0.25 -5.86 1.42
N ALA A 70 -0.04 -6.97 0.74
CA ALA A 70 -0.64 -6.95 -0.59
C ALA A 70 -1.38 -8.25 -0.92
N PRO A 71 -2.30 -8.27 -1.88
CA PRO A 71 -2.88 -9.52 -2.38
C PRO A 71 -1.87 -10.38 -3.15
N GLU A 72 -2.21 -11.66 -3.32
CA GLU A 72 -1.35 -12.68 -3.94
C GLU A 72 -0.86 -12.31 -5.35
N ASN A 73 -1.68 -11.64 -6.16
CA ASN A 73 -1.33 -11.20 -7.52
C ASN A 73 -0.24 -10.10 -7.56
N CYS A 74 0.06 -9.45 -6.43
CA CYS A 74 1.17 -8.50 -6.33
C CYS A 74 2.54 -9.19 -6.12
N ARG A 75 2.56 -10.49 -5.77
CA ARG A 75 3.76 -11.24 -5.32
C ARG A 75 4.97 -11.05 -6.23
N ASP A 76 4.81 -11.30 -7.52
CA ASP A 76 5.94 -11.36 -8.44
C ASP A 76 6.59 -9.99 -8.63
N LYS A 77 5.78 -8.92 -8.73
CA LYS A 77 6.29 -7.55 -8.78
C LYS A 77 7.00 -7.18 -7.48
N LEU A 78 6.40 -7.46 -6.33
CA LEU A 78 7.00 -7.13 -5.03
C LEU A 78 8.36 -7.82 -4.81
N ARG A 79 8.52 -9.07 -5.27
CA ARG A 79 9.81 -9.78 -5.21
C ARG A 79 10.93 -9.05 -5.97
N LEU A 80 10.61 -8.27 -7.00
CA LEU A 80 11.59 -7.47 -7.75
C LEU A 80 12.17 -6.30 -6.93
N LEU A 81 11.58 -5.96 -5.77
CA LEU A 81 12.15 -4.97 -4.85
C LEU A 81 13.38 -5.50 -4.13
N LYS A 82 13.49 -6.82 -3.92
CA LYS A 82 14.58 -7.47 -3.16
C LYS A 82 14.77 -6.92 -1.73
N SER A 83 13.76 -6.23 -1.19
CA SER A 83 13.78 -5.59 0.13
C SER A 83 12.35 -5.52 0.68
N GLY A 84 12.23 -5.40 1.99
CA GLY A 84 10.98 -5.45 2.73
C GLY A 84 10.48 -6.87 2.99
N ILE A 85 9.56 -6.98 3.95
CA ILE A 85 8.94 -8.22 4.40
C ILE A 85 7.57 -8.34 3.74
N ILE A 86 7.45 -9.22 2.75
CA ILE A 86 6.20 -9.41 2.01
C ILE A 86 5.21 -10.24 2.85
N LYS A 87 4.01 -9.68 3.06
CA LYS A 87 2.86 -10.32 3.71
C LYS A 87 1.70 -10.36 2.72
N LEU A 88 1.44 -11.55 2.17
CA LEU A 88 0.36 -11.74 1.21
C LEU A 88 -0.94 -12.05 1.94
N VAL A 89 -2.03 -11.40 1.52
CA VAL A 89 -3.35 -11.50 2.14
C VAL A 89 -4.43 -11.87 1.12
N ARG A 90 -5.51 -12.47 1.63
CA ARG A 90 -6.74 -12.79 0.90
C ARG A 90 -7.93 -12.08 1.57
N PRO A 91 -9.04 -11.84 0.84
CA PRO A 91 -10.25 -11.30 1.46
C PRO A 91 -10.66 -12.10 2.70
N GLY A 92 -10.90 -11.40 3.81
CA GLY A 92 -11.19 -11.97 5.13
C GLY A 92 -9.97 -12.09 6.05
N ASP A 93 -8.75 -12.02 5.52
CA ASP A 93 -7.53 -12.08 6.35
C ASP A 93 -7.38 -10.84 7.23
N LYS A 94 -6.88 -11.06 8.44
CA LYS A 94 -6.53 -10.02 9.40
C LYS A 94 -5.06 -10.13 9.75
N VAL A 95 -4.34 -9.03 9.62
CA VAL A 95 -2.89 -8.95 9.89
C VAL A 95 -2.62 -7.80 10.84
N GLU A 96 -1.75 -8.03 11.82
CA GLU A 96 -1.27 -6.99 12.72
C GLU A 96 0.23 -6.76 12.48
N VAL A 97 0.60 -5.55 12.05
CA VAL A 97 1.99 -5.15 11.81
C VAL A 97 2.20 -3.72 12.26
N LYS A 98 3.31 -3.48 12.98
CA LYS A 98 3.71 -2.12 13.42
C LYS A 98 2.56 -1.34 14.06
N GLY A 99 1.79 -1.99 14.94
CA GLY A 99 0.66 -1.36 15.66
C GLY A 99 -0.60 -1.09 14.82
N ALA A 100 -0.64 -1.46 13.54
CA ALA A 100 -1.83 -1.39 12.71
C ALA A 100 -2.49 -2.76 12.56
N LYS A 101 -3.80 -2.81 12.75
CA LYS A 101 -4.66 -3.95 12.41
C LYS A 101 -5.24 -3.71 11.02
N ILE A 102 -4.92 -4.59 10.09
CA ILE A 102 -5.30 -4.50 8.68
C ILE A 102 -6.23 -5.66 8.37
N GLU A 103 -7.42 -5.36 7.85
CA GLU A 103 -8.38 -6.34 7.37
C GLU A 103 -8.48 -6.23 5.85
N ALA A 104 -8.16 -7.32 5.15
CA ALA A 104 -8.31 -7.39 3.70
C ALA A 104 -9.78 -7.67 3.37
N VAL A 105 -10.41 -6.79 2.61
CA VAL A 105 -11.83 -6.94 2.20
C VAL A 105 -11.94 -7.26 0.71
N PRO A 106 -13.03 -7.90 0.25
CA PRO A 106 -13.26 -8.11 -1.18
C PRO A 106 -13.25 -6.79 -1.95
N ALA A 107 -12.53 -6.77 -3.08
CA ALA A 107 -12.51 -5.64 -4.01
C ALA A 107 -13.01 -6.11 -5.39
N TYR A 108 -14.11 -5.54 -5.87
CA TYR A 108 -14.69 -5.84 -7.18
C TYR A 108 -15.49 -4.65 -7.71
N ASN A 109 -15.60 -4.54 -9.03
CA ASN A 109 -16.48 -3.58 -9.65
C ASN A 109 -17.84 -4.22 -9.86
N VAL A 110 -18.90 -3.65 -9.29
CA VAL A 110 -20.27 -4.13 -9.51
C VAL A 110 -20.84 -3.73 -10.88
N ASN A 111 -20.35 -2.64 -11.47
CA ASN A 111 -20.90 -2.03 -12.70
C ASN A 111 -19.83 -1.70 -13.77
N LYS A 112 -18.76 -2.49 -13.89
CA LYS A 112 -17.84 -2.39 -15.05
C LYS A 112 -17.96 -3.63 -15.92
N PHE A 113 -18.94 -3.60 -16.82
CA PHE A 113 -18.93 -4.46 -18.00
C PHE A 113 -17.68 -4.10 -18.82
N ARG A 114 -16.69 -4.98 -18.90
CA ARG A 114 -15.75 -4.92 -20.03
C ARG A 114 -16.52 -5.50 -21.20
N SER A 115 -16.78 -4.71 -22.23
CA SER A 115 -17.25 -5.27 -23.51
C SER A 115 -16.32 -6.43 -23.89
N PRO A 116 -16.84 -7.60 -24.30
CA PRO A 116 -15.98 -8.67 -24.77
C PRO A 116 -15.23 -8.18 -26.01
N GLY A 117 -13.91 -8.03 -25.88
CA GLY A 117 -13.01 -7.70 -26.99
C GLY A 117 -12.80 -6.21 -27.25
N VAL A 118 -11.79 -5.64 -26.59
CA VAL A 118 -10.87 -4.65 -27.17
C VAL A 118 -9.47 -4.93 -26.64
#